data_AF-A0A1B6KNV2-F1
#
_entry.id   AF-A0A1B6KNV2-F1
#
_cell.length_a   1.000
_cell.length_b   1.000
_cell.length_c   1.000
_cell.angle_alpha   90.00
_cell.angle_beta   90.00
_cell.angle_gamma   90.00
#
_symmetry.space_group_name_H-M   'P 1'
#
loop_
_entity.id
_entity.type
_entity.pdbx_description
1 polymer ?
#
loop_
_entity_poly.entity_id
_entity_poly.type
_entity_poly.pdbx_seq_one_letter_code
_entity_poly.pdbx_strand_id
1 'polypeptide(L)'
;WHFNPFSPFGPVVENNSSASFLQKDPYDLLKEGNVKDSPWLTSMTSEEGLYPASTFLKNNYLMEELEKNWRNIAPHLLDYYNTVPQELHDQVSNEIRRFYCLLDRVV
;
A
#
# COMPACT_ATOMS: atom_id res chain seq x y z
N TRP A 1 -6.65 7.40 -6.52
CA TRP A 1 -7.92 7.13 -5.80
C TRP A 1 -8.92 6.30 -6.63
N HIS A 2 -9.07 6.46 -7.95
CA HIS A 2 -10.02 5.71 -8.82
C HIS A 2 -10.14 4.18 -8.69
N PHE A 3 -9.06 3.48 -8.38
CA PHE A 3 -9.07 2.03 -8.13
C PHE A 3 -8.71 1.71 -6.69
N ASN A 4 -8.90 2.68 -5.79
CA ASN A 4 -8.49 2.60 -4.40
C ASN A 4 -9.66 2.88 -3.44
N PRO A 5 -9.81 2.09 -2.37
CA PRO A 5 -8.90 1.02 -1.93
C PRO A 5 -8.82 -0.15 -2.91
N PHE A 6 -7.60 -0.64 -3.16
CA PHE A 6 -7.35 -1.69 -4.15
C PHE A 6 -8.05 -3.00 -3.79
N SER A 7 -8.10 -3.28 -2.48
CA SER A 7 -8.83 -4.40 -1.90
C SER A 7 -9.84 -3.85 -0.87
N PRO A 8 -11.08 -3.51 -1.27
CA PRO A 8 -12.10 -3.05 -0.33
C PRO A 8 -12.53 -4.15 0.65
N PHE A 9 -12.33 -5.42 0.27
CA PHE A 9 -12.51 -6.60 1.10
C PHE A 9 -11.27 -7.46 0.99
N GLY A 10 -10.53 -7.59 2.10
CA GLY A 10 -9.33 -8.42 2.20
C GLY A 10 -9.41 -9.38 3.39
N PRO A 11 -8.43 -10.28 3.53
CA PRO A 11 -8.28 -11.10 4.73
C PRO A 11 -8.19 -10.24 5.99
N VAL A 12 -8.81 -10.69 7.09
CA VAL A 12 -8.78 -10.03 8.39
C VAL A 12 -8.36 -11.03 9.46
N VAL A 13 -7.83 -10.52 10.57
CA VAL A 13 -7.69 -11.34 11.78
C VAL A 13 -9.08 -11.62 12.34
N GLU A 14 -9.42 -12.89 12.45
CA GLU A 14 -10.71 -13.36 12.92
C GLU A 14 -10.71 -13.55 14.44
N ASN A 15 -11.91 -13.49 15.03
CA ASN A 15 -12.08 -13.91 16.41
C ASN A 15 -11.72 -15.39 16.55
N ASN A 16 -11.00 -15.72 17.62
CA ASN A 16 -10.57 -17.10 17.89
C ASN A 16 -11.77 -18.04 17.95
N SER A 17 -11.82 -18.97 17.00
CA SER A 17 -12.79 -20.06 16.96
C SER A 17 -12.14 -21.29 16.33
N SER A 18 -12.79 -22.46 16.41
CA SER A 18 -12.30 -23.67 15.74
C SER A 18 -12.37 -23.59 14.21
N ALA A 19 -13.07 -22.59 13.65
CA ALA A 19 -13.27 -22.41 12.22
C ALA A 19 -12.50 -21.21 11.64
N SER A 20 -11.82 -20.42 12.46
CA SER A 20 -11.05 -19.26 11.99
C SER A 20 -9.90 -19.70 11.09
N PHE A 21 -9.75 -19.05 9.95
CA PHE A 21 -8.63 -19.22 9.04
C PHE A 21 -7.39 -18.46 9.51
N LEU A 22 -7.52 -17.18 9.88
CA LEU A 22 -6.42 -16.31 10.31
C LEU A 22 -6.64 -15.76 11.73
N GLN A 23 -5.96 -16.35 12.72
CA GLN A 23 -6.17 -16.06 14.15
C GLN A 23 -5.33 -14.90 14.72
N LYS A 24 -4.27 -14.52 14.01
CA LYS A 24 -3.32 -13.47 14.42
C LYS A 24 -2.80 -12.75 13.19
N ASP A 25 -2.10 -11.64 13.41
CA ASP A 25 -1.37 -10.97 12.35
C ASP A 25 -0.40 -11.95 11.66
N PRO A 26 -0.37 -12.01 10.31
CA PRO A 26 0.55 -12.89 9.58
C PRO A 26 2.03 -12.70 9.96
N TYR A 27 2.44 -11.47 10.28
CA TYR A 27 3.82 -11.17 10.71
C TYR A 27 4.15 -11.86 12.05
N ASP A 28 3.22 -11.84 13.00
CA ASP A 28 3.40 -12.50 14.29
C ASP A 28 3.42 -14.02 14.14
N LEU A 29 2.53 -14.60 13.33
CA LEU A 29 2.53 -16.04 13.03
C LEU A 29 3.86 -16.49 12.42
N LEU A 30 4.40 -15.71 11.49
CA LEU A 30 5.69 -15.97 10.86
C LEU A 30 6.83 -15.91 11.90
N LYS A 31 6.84 -14.89 12.76
CA LYS A 31 7.85 -14.71 13.81
C LYS A 31 7.80 -15.81 14.87
N GLU A 32 6.61 -16.32 15.19
CA GLU A 32 6.39 -17.44 16.11
C GLU A 32 6.74 -18.80 15.50
N GLY A 33 6.98 -18.87 14.17
CA GLY A 33 7.11 -20.13 13.45
C GLY A 33 5.80 -20.91 13.32
N ASN A 34 4.66 -20.27 13.62
CA ASN A 34 3.33 -20.86 13.49
C ASN A 34 2.79 -20.71 12.06
N VAL A 35 3.62 -21.13 11.11
CA VAL A 35 3.33 -21.18 9.68
C VAL A 35 3.80 -22.52 9.15
N LYS A 36 3.34 -22.90 7.96
CA LYS A 36 3.78 -24.15 7.35
C LYS A 36 5.27 -24.09 7.03
N ASP A 37 6.04 -24.99 7.62
CA ASP A 37 7.46 -25.17 7.30
C ASP A 37 7.61 -25.98 6.00
N SER A 38 7.80 -25.27 4.89
CA SER A 38 7.96 -25.85 3.56
C SER A 38 8.81 -24.93 2.68
N PRO A 39 9.55 -25.46 1.68
CA PRO A 39 10.28 -24.62 0.74
C PRO A 39 9.35 -23.60 0.08
N TRP A 40 9.75 -22.33 0.12
CA TRP A 40 9.00 -21.21 -0.46
C TRP A 40 9.87 -20.47 -1.48
N LEU A 41 9.33 -20.26 -2.68
CA LEU A 41 9.93 -19.44 -3.73
C LEU A 41 8.98 -18.27 -4.02
N THR A 42 9.52 -17.06 -3.98
CA THR A 42 8.81 -15.81 -4.30
C THR A 42 9.63 -14.98 -5.29
N SER A 43 8.96 -14.18 -6.11
CA SER A 43 9.58 -13.33 -7.13
C SER A 43 8.80 -12.03 -7.31
N MET A 44 9.47 -11.02 -7.85
CA MET A 44 8.87 -9.74 -8.22
C MET A 44 9.47 -9.25 -9.54
N THR A 45 8.72 -8.47 -10.31
CA THR A 45 9.27 -7.75 -11.48
C THR A 45 9.82 -6.38 -11.08
N SER A 46 10.66 -5.79 -11.93
CA SER A 46 11.27 -4.47 -11.69
C SER A 46 10.28 -3.31 -11.72
N GLU A 47 9.12 -3.48 -12.37
CA GLU A 47 8.14 -2.42 -12.61
C GLU A 47 6.69 -2.79 -12.21
N GLU A 48 6.49 -3.59 -11.15
CA GLU A 48 5.15 -3.95 -10.62
C GLU A 48 4.24 -2.72 -10.41
N GLY A 49 4.82 -1.61 -9.93
CA GLY A 49 4.09 -0.36 -9.68
C GLY A 49 3.43 0.27 -10.91
N LEU A 50 3.78 -0.17 -12.13
CA LEU A 50 3.02 0.19 -13.35
C LEU A 50 1.56 -0.23 -13.25
N TYR A 51 1.24 -1.23 -12.44
CA TYR A 51 -0.12 -1.46 -12.00
C TYR A 51 -0.31 -0.91 -10.57
N PRO A 52 -1.21 0.06 -10.32
CA PRO A 52 -2.12 0.71 -11.28
C PRO A 52 -1.55 1.99 -11.92
N ALA A 53 -0.28 2.37 -11.69
CA ALA A 53 0.22 3.70 -12.08
C ALA A 53 0.03 4.03 -13.57
N SER A 54 0.23 3.05 -14.46
CA SER A 54 0.05 3.18 -15.91
C SER A 54 -1.34 3.70 -16.32
N THR A 55 -2.37 3.47 -15.50
CA THR A 55 -3.74 3.92 -15.79
C THR A 55 -3.91 5.44 -15.70
N PHE A 56 -3.13 6.12 -14.85
CA PHE A 56 -3.20 7.57 -14.71
C PHE A 56 -1.98 8.31 -15.24
N LEU A 57 -0.82 7.65 -15.42
CA LEU A 57 0.40 8.28 -15.94
C LEU A 57 0.22 8.95 -17.32
N LYS A 58 -0.61 8.38 -18.21
CA LYS A 58 -0.87 8.95 -19.55
C LYS A 58 -2.05 9.91 -19.60
N ASN A 59 -2.71 10.15 -18.47
CA ASN A 59 -3.87 11.03 -18.38
C ASN A 59 -3.49 12.32 -17.64
N ASN A 60 -3.26 13.38 -18.41
CA ASN A 60 -2.83 14.68 -17.87
C ASN A 60 -3.77 15.22 -16.79
N TYR A 61 -5.09 15.01 -16.95
CA TYR A 61 -6.07 15.45 -15.96
C TYR A 61 -5.89 14.72 -14.62
N LEU A 62 -5.72 13.39 -14.67
CA LEU A 62 -5.51 12.58 -13.47
C LEU A 62 -4.16 12.88 -12.80
N MET A 63 -3.11 13.12 -13.60
CA MET A 63 -1.81 13.52 -13.07
C MET A 63 -1.88 14.89 -12.39
N GLU A 64 -2.57 15.86 -12.99
CA GLU A 64 -2.75 17.18 -12.39
C GLU A 64 -3.55 17.11 -11.09
N GLU A 65 -4.60 16.28 -11.06
CA GLU A 65 -5.37 16.02 -9.84
C GLU A 65 -4.53 15.37 -8.75
N LEU A 66 -3.72 14.36 -9.09
CA LEU A 66 -2.81 13.68 -8.17
C LEU A 66 -1.79 14.68 -7.57
N GLU A 67 -1.20 15.53 -8.38
CA GLU A 67 -0.21 16.52 -7.94
C GLU A 67 -0.81 17.56 -6.99
N LYS A 68 -2.03 18.05 -7.30
CA LYS A 68 -2.76 19.05 -6.51
C LYS A 68 -3.30 18.49 -5.20
N ASN A 69 -3.76 17.24 -5.21
CA ASN A 69 -4.45 16.60 -4.08
C ASN A 69 -3.62 15.49 -3.43
N TRP A 70 -2.29 15.51 -3.59
CA TRP A 70 -1.39 14.44 -3.16
C TRP A 70 -1.64 13.94 -1.73
N ARG A 71 -1.74 14.85 -0.76
CA ARG A 71 -1.95 14.51 0.67
C ARG A 71 -3.26 13.78 0.94
N ASN A 72 -4.28 14.03 0.13
CA ASN A 72 -5.58 13.35 0.23
C ASN A 72 -5.58 12.02 -0.53
N ILE A 73 -4.87 11.94 -1.65
CA ILE A 73 -4.91 10.77 -2.53
C ILE A 73 -3.89 9.69 -2.12
N ALA A 74 -2.69 10.08 -1.71
CA ALA A 74 -1.59 9.18 -1.39
C ALA A 74 -1.94 8.13 -0.31
N PRO A 75 -2.67 8.47 0.78
CA PRO A 75 -3.07 7.47 1.77
C PRO A 75 -3.87 6.31 1.20
N HIS A 76 -4.76 6.59 0.25
CA HIS A 76 -5.55 5.56 -0.43
C HIS A 76 -4.75 4.85 -1.52
N LEU A 77 -3.97 5.60 -2.30
CA LEU A 77 -3.20 5.07 -3.43
C LEU A 77 -2.07 4.13 -2.99
N LEU A 78 -1.46 4.41 -1.84
CA LEU A 78 -0.33 3.66 -1.27
C LEU A 78 -0.75 2.85 -0.04
N ASP A 79 -2.06 2.65 0.13
CA ASP A 79 -2.69 1.76 1.11
C ASP A 79 -2.26 1.93 2.57
N TYR A 80 -2.07 3.18 3.00
CA TYR A 80 -1.78 3.50 4.41
C TYR A 80 -2.90 4.25 5.14
N TYR A 81 -4.02 4.51 4.46
CA TYR A 81 -5.14 5.25 5.05
C TYR A 81 -5.67 4.61 6.35
N ASN A 82 -5.75 3.28 6.41
CA ASN A 82 -6.26 2.55 7.57
C ASN A 82 -5.16 2.00 8.51
N THR A 83 -3.88 2.14 8.16
CA THR A 83 -2.75 1.55 8.90
C THR A 83 -1.85 2.60 9.57
N VAL A 84 -1.99 3.87 9.19
CA VAL A 84 -1.31 5.01 9.82
C VAL A 84 -2.37 5.91 10.49
N PRO A 85 -2.12 6.43 11.70
CA PRO A 85 -3.00 7.43 12.33
C PRO A 85 -3.23 8.65 11.43
N GLN A 86 -4.47 9.13 11.38
CA GLN A 86 -4.90 10.17 10.44
C GLN A 86 -4.07 11.47 10.56
N GLU A 87 -3.69 11.84 11.77
CA GLU A 87 -2.85 13.00 12.07
C GLU A 87 -1.44 12.91 11.47
N LEU A 88 -0.97 11.71 11.10
CA LEU A 88 0.33 11.48 10.48
C LEU A 88 0.25 11.34 8.94
N HIS A 89 -0.95 11.27 8.35
CA HIS A 89 -1.11 11.04 6.90
C HIS A 89 -0.38 12.09 6.05
N ASP A 90 -0.51 13.36 6.42
CA ASP A 90 0.15 14.46 5.73
C ASP A 90 1.69 14.36 5.82
N GLN A 91 2.20 14.01 6.99
CA GLN A 91 3.63 13.82 7.21
C GLN A 91 4.16 12.68 6.35
N VAL A 92 3.51 11.51 6.40
CA VAL A 92 3.89 10.33 5.60
C VAL A 92 3.80 10.62 4.10
N SER A 93 2.72 11.25 3.64
CA SER A 93 2.57 11.71 2.25
C SER A 93 3.76 12.55 1.79
N ASN A 94 4.16 13.52 2.61
CA ASN A 94 5.21 14.47 2.27
C ASN A 94 6.59 13.81 2.27
N GLU A 95 6.88 12.92 3.22
CA GLU A 95 8.15 12.19 3.24
C GLU A 95 8.29 11.27 2.02
N ILE A 96 7.23 10.55 1.63
CA ILE A 96 7.22 9.72 0.42
C ILE A 96 7.51 10.59 -0.83
N ARG A 97 6.78 11.70 -0.98
CA ARG A 97 6.98 12.59 -2.14
C ARG A 97 8.36 13.23 -2.15
N ARG A 98 8.89 13.60 -0.98
CA ARG A 98 10.25 14.13 -0.84
C ARG A 98 11.28 13.12 -1.33
N PHE A 99 11.18 11.88 -0.85
CA PHE A 99 12.12 10.82 -1.20
C PHE A 99 12.06 10.45 -2.68
N TYR A 100 10.87 10.21 -3.24
CA TYR A 100 10.75 9.65 -4.59
C TYR A 100 10.61 10.69 -5.72
N CYS A 101 10.16 11.91 -5.43
CA CYS A 101 9.75 12.87 -6.47
C CYS A 101 10.44 14.23 -6.41
N LEU A 102 11.14 14.55 -5.31
CA LEU A 102 11.78 15.84 -5.11
C LEU A 102 13.31 15.78 -5.04
N LEU A 103 13.91 14.60 -4.89
CA LEU A 103 15.38 14.47 -4.88
C LEU A 103 16.02 14.66 -6.27
N ASP A 104 15.28 14.51 -7.37
CA ASP A 104 15.83 14.58 -8.74
C ASP A 104 15.29 15.73 -9.62
N ARG A 105 14.70 16.80 -9.05
CA ARG A 105 14.40 18.02 -9.84
C ARG A 105 15.62 18.94 -10.00
N VAL A 106 16.79 18.35 -10.26
CA VAL A 106 17.98 19.01 -10.80
C VAL A 106 18.37 18.26 -12.06
N VAL A 107 17.68 18.54 -13.17
CA VAL A 107 18.15 18.33 -14.54
C VAL A 107 17.77 19.54 -15.36
#